data_AF-A0A4Y7JFE6-F1
#
_entry.id   AF-A0A4Y7JFE6-F1
#
_cell.length_a   1.000
_cell.length_b   1.000
_cell.length_c   1.000
_cell.angle_alpha   90.00
_cell.angle_beta   90.00
_cell.angle_gamma   90.00
#
_symmetry.space_group_name_H-M   'P 1'
#
loop_
_entity.id
_entity.type
_entity.pdbx_description
1 polymer ?
#
loop_
_entity_poly.entity_id
_entity_poly.type
_entity_poly.pdbx_seq_one_letter_code
_entity_poly.pdbx_strand_id
1 'polypeptide(L)'
;MNHRFAETVALFGDKLGADDALGIFGKTGRDTGSKENYALIKVFINSIKKSFDEDECLQNIHEADQIFKAMKENGGQIKETTYGPLLRYIVEKGMVEEFKSFSKVITEANPGASYRVGYYEMLLWIKVGNEHKIQELCDSVGVDNVGGELTESYLLALCESDRYVKELVKLLSVIDVTKVSSQDYLSNIFKSLGKHELKIFAEKFILALKASGTSEEKLSHLLYSYTSSIPALAVDDAISECEKLHEKFHVSPLSLSCGEHFNKELQTMLSKASEASAKTHKAGDSVCTPHSASPR
;
A
#
# COMPACT_ATOMS: atom_id res chain seq x y z
N MET A 1 -1.08 -24.70 -10.09
CA MET A 1 0.03 -23.73 -10.06
C MET A 1 1.22 -24.46 -10.66
N ASN A 2 1.76 -24.07 -11.83
CA ASN A 2 2.97 -24.72 -12.31
C ASN A 2 4.16 -24.05 -11.58
N HIS A 3 4.35 -24.44 -10.32
CA HIS A 3 5.40 -23.97 -9.40
C HIS A 3 6.77 -23.95 -10.09
N ARG A 4 7.00 -24.98 -10.90
CA ARG A 4 8.20 -25.17 -11.71
C ARG A 4 8.44 -24.04 -12.72
N PHE A 5 7.41 -23.45 -13.34
CA PHE A 5 7.60 -22.36 -14.30
C PHE A 5 8.01 -21.07 -13.60
N ALA A 6 7.32 -20.71 -12.51
CA ALA A 6 7.64 -19.53 -11.72
C ALA A 6 9.04 -19.62 -11.09
N GLU A 7 9.42 -20.79 -10.58
CA GLU A 7 10.77 -21.05 -10.10
C GLU A 7 11.79 -20.93 -11.23
N THR A 8 11.51 -21.49 -12.40
CA THR A 8 12.43 -21.43 -13.55
C THR A 8 12.62 -19.99 -14.01
N VAL A 9 11.54 -19.22 -14.20
CA VAL A 9 11.62 -17.79 -14.57
C VAL A 9 12.40 -16.97 -13.54
N ALA A 10 12.18 -17.20 -12.24
CA ALA A 10 12.94 -16.54 -11.18
C ALA A 10 14.44 -16.93 -11.21
N LEU A 11 14.75 -18.22 -11.40
CA LEU A 11 16.12 -18.72 -11.49
C LEU A 11 16.87 -18.19 -12.72
N PHE A 12 16.17 -18.01 -13.84
CA PHE A 12 16.72 -17.43 -15.06
C PHE A 12 16.92 -15.92 -14.90
N GLY A 13 15.95 -15.20 -14.35
CA GLY A 13 16.10 -13.77 -14.03
C GLY A 13 17.28 -13.49 -13.08
N ASP A 14 17.49 -14.34 -12.07
CA ASP A 14 18.61 -14.20 -11.13
C ASP A 14 19.98 -14.60 -11.71
N LYS A 15 20.04 -15.44 -12.76
CA LYS A 15 21.30 -15.94 -13.34
C LYS A 15 21.72 -15.31 -14.67
N LEU A 16 20.76 -14.85 -15.48
CA LEU A 16 20.98 -14.48 -16.89
C LEU A 16 20.49 -13.07 -17.23
N GLY A 17 19.79 -12.39 -16.31
CA GLY A 17 19.22 -11.06 -16.56
C GLY A 17 17.82 -11.11 -17.16
N ALA A 18 17.15 -9.94 -17.18
CA ALA A 18 15.77 -9.82 -17.64
C ALA A 18 15.61 -10.10 -19.16
N ASP A 19 16.58 -9.64 -19.95
CA ASP A 19 16.63 -9.78 -21.41
C ASP A 19 16.64 -11.25 -21.87
N ASP A 20 17.41 -12.10 -21.19
CA ASP A 20 17.50 -13.53 -21.51
C ASP A 20 16.22 -14.29 -21.10
N ALA A 21 15.59 -13.89 -20.00
CA ALA A 21 14.28 -14.42 -19.61
C ALA A 21 13.19 -14.03 -20.63
N LEU A 22 13.24 -12.82 -21.19
CA LEU A 22 12.37 -12.40 -22.29
C LEU A 22 12.64 -13.14 -23.60
N GLY A 23 13.90 -13.35 -23.95
CA GLY A 23 14.25 -14.10 -25.17
C GLY A 23 13.67 -15.50 -25.17
N ILE A 24 13.57 -16.12 -23.99
CA ILE A 24 13.04 -17.48 -23.78
C ILE A 24 11.51 -17.49 -23.66
N PHE A 25 10.91 -16.51 -22.96
CA PHE A 25 9.47 -16.55 -22.61
C PHE A 25 8.59 -15.52 -23.34
N GLY A 26 9.16 -14.48 -23.93
CA GLY A 26 8.47 -13.46 -24.73
C GLY A 26 8.02 -13.95 -26.10
N LYS A 27 8.70 -14.96 -26.68
CA LYS A 27 8.30 -15.59 -27.95
C LYS A 27 7.05 -16.48 -27.84
N THR A 28 6.52 -16.70 -26.64
CA THR A 28 5.36 -17.57 -26.37
C THR A 28 4.02 -16.83 -26.27
N GLY A 29 3.95 -15.55 -26.63
CA GLY A 29 2.77 -14.67 -26.53
C GLY A 29 1.47 -15.13 -27.22
N ARG A 30 1.44 -16.31 -27.85
CA ARG A 30 0.21 -16.92 -28.38
C ARG A 30 -0.50 -17.87 -27.40
N ASP A 31 0.12 -18.24 -26.27
CA ASP A 31 -0.49 -19.16 -25.29
C ASP A 31 0.01 -18.96 -23.84
N THR A 32 0.72 -17.88 -23.53
CA THR A 32 1.19 -17.60 -22.16
C THR A 32 0.04 -17.16 -21.26
N GLY A 33 -0.27 -17.97 -20.25
CA GLY A 33 -1.32 -17.69 -19.28
C GLY A 33 -1.00 -16.48 -18.37
N SER A 34 -2.03 -16.01 -17.66
CA SER A 34 -1.93 -14.90 -16.70
C SER A 34 -0.87 -15.09 -15.60
N LYS A 35 -0.47 -16.34 -15.33
CA LYS A 35 0.52 -16.70 -14.31
C LYS A 35 1.95 -16.50 -14.80
N GLU A 36 2.20 -16.83 -16.06
CA GLU A 36 3.47 -16.67 -16.73
C GLU A 36 3.81 -15.18 -16.87
N ASN A 37 2.84 -14.35 -17.27
CA ASN A 37 3.02 -12.90 -17.37
C ASN A 37 3.30 -12.25 -15.99
N TYR A 38 2.64 -12.71 -14.93
CA TYR A 38 2.93 -12.27 -13.57
C TYR A 38 4.37 -12.60 -13.13
N ALA A 39 4.86 -13.80 -13.47
CA ALA A 39 6.23 -14.19 -13.15
C ALA A 39 7.25 -13.30 -13.88
N LEU A 40 7.00 -12.97 -15.15
CA LEU A 40 7.85 -12.06 -15.92
C LEU A 40 7.87 -10.65 -15.33
N ILE A 41 6.69 -10.10 -14.99
CA ILE A 41 6.59 -8.78 -14.34
C ILE A 41 7.37 -8.74 -13.02
N LYS A 42 7.32 -9.83 -12.23
CA LYS A 42 8.14 -9.94 -11.02
C LYS A 42 9.63 -9.91 -11.31
N VAL A 43 10.09 -10.55 -12.38
CA VAL A 43 11.51 -10.52 -12.78
C VAL A 43 11.92 -9.09 -13.09
N PHE A 44 11.19 -8.35 -13.92
CA PHE A 44 11.55 -6.96 -14.22
C PHE A 44 11.60 -6.09 -12.97
N ILE A 45 10.59 -6.19 -12.09
CA ILE A 45 10.58 -5.41 -10.84
C ILE A 45 11.80 -5.73 -9.98
N ASN A 46 12.22 -7.00 -9.92
CA ASN A 46 13.41 -7.38 -9.17
C ASN A 46 14.69 -6.87 -9.84
N SER A 47 14.78 -6.90 -11.17
CA SER A 47 15.92 -6.35 -11.92
C SER A 47 16.02 -4.84 -11.71
N ILE A 48 14.92 -4.11 -11.89
CA ILE A 48 14.80 -2.67 -11.65
C ILE A 48 15.23 -2.29 -10.23
N LYS A 49 14.89 -3.11 -9.22
CA LYS A 49 15.28 -2.84 -7.82
C LYS A 49 16.77 -3.09 -7.53
N LYS A 50 17.43 -3.93 -8.32
CA LYS A 50 18.85 -4.28 -8.15
C LYS A 50 19.76 -3.40 -8.99
N SER A 51 19.24 -2.80 -10.06
CA SER A 51 20.02 -1.93 -10.93
C SER A 51 20.20 -0.53 -10.32
N PHE A 52 21.42 -0.01 -10.47
CA PHE A 52 21.75 1.39 -10.17
C PHE A 52 21.80 2.24 -11.45
N ASP A 53 21.55 1.61 -12.61
CA ASP A 53 21.58 2.24 -13.93
C ASP A 53 20.15 2.66 -14.32
N GLU A 54 19.97 3.96 -14.57
CA GLU A 54 18.68 4.53 -14.96
C GLU A 54 18.22 4.05 -16.34
N ASP A 55 19.15 3.82 -17.28
CA ASP A 55 18.83 3.34 -18.63
C ASP A 55 18.36 1.88 -18.59
N GLU A 56 19.00 1.04 -17.76
CA GLU A 56 18.56 -0.33 -17.52
C GLU A 56 17.18 -0.38 -16.84
N CYS A 57 16.91 0.54 -15.90
CA CYS A 57 15.59 0.65 -15.28
C CYS A 57 14.51 1.02 -16.29
N LEU A 58 14.77 2.00 -17.16
CA LEU A 58 13.84 2.43 -18.22
C LEU A 58 13.57 1.32 -19.22
N GLN A 59 14.60 0.57 -19.62
CA GLN A 59 14.45 -0.57 -20.52
C GLN A 59 13.52 -1.64 -19.92
N ASN A 60 13.75 -2.03 -18.67
CA ASN A 60 12.89 -2.99 -17.96
C ASN A 60 11.44 -2.49 -17.82
N ILE A 61 11.23 -1.18 -17.63
CA ILE A 61 9.89 -0.57 -17.60
C ILE A 61 9.22 -0.64 -18.97
N HIS A 62 9.94 -0.34 -20.03
CA HIS A 62 9.44 -0.44 -21.40
C HIS A 62 9.07 -1.89 -21.77
N GLU A 63 9.84 -2.87 -21.32
CA GLU A 63 9.53 -4.28 -21.50
C GLU A 63 8.29 -4.73 -20.72
N ALA A 64 8.13 -4.24 -19.49
CA ALA A 64 6.90 -4.45 -18.74
C ALA A 64 5.69 -3.87 -19.50
N ASP A 65 5.81 -2.66 -20.08
CA ASP A 65 4.75 -2.04 -20.88
C ASP A 65 4.32 -2.90 -22.09
N GLN A 66 5.29 -3.51 -22.79
CA GLN A 66 4.99 -4.44 -23.89
C GLN A 66 4.19 -5.66 -23.43
N ILE A 67 4.50 -6.22 -22.27
CA ILE A 67 3.77 -7.36 -21.71
C ILE A 67 2.33 -6.97 -21.35
N PHE A 68 2.13 -5.79 -20.74
CA PHE A 68 0.80 -5.30 -20.42
C PHE A 68 -0.07 -5.07 -21.66
N LYS A 69 0.53 -4.52 -22.72
CA LYS A 69 -0.14 -4.36 -24.03
C LYS A 69 -0.54 -5.72 -24.62
N ALA A 70 0.38 -6.69 -24.64
CA ALA A 70 0.08 -8.04 -25.12
C ALA A 70 -1.01 -8.73 -24.29
N MET A 71 -0.99 -8.57 -22.95
CA MET A 71 -2.03 -9.08 -22.07
C MET A 71 -3.42 -8.51 -22.40
N LYS A 72 -3.48 -7.20 -22.64
CA LYS A 72 -4.70 -6.50 -23.06
C LYS A 72 -5.20 -7.02 -24.42
N GLU A 73 -4.32 -7.10 -25.42
CA GLU A 73 -4.65 -7.56 -26.78
C GLU A 73 -5.19 -8.99 -26.80
N ASN A 74 -4.67 -9.84 -25.91
CA ASN A 74 -5.12 -11.22 -25.75
C ASN A 74 -6.43 -11.34 -24.92
N GLY A 75 -7.06 -10.22 -24.56
CA GLY A 75 -8.31 -10.20 -23.79
C GLY A 75 -8.17 -10.68 -22.33
N GLY A 76 -6.95 -10.75 -21.82
CA GLY A 76 -6.68 -11.21 -20.46
C GLY A 76 -7.02 -10.14 -19.42
N GLN A 77 -7.75 -10.52 -18.36
CA GLN A 77 -7.94 -9.63 -17.21
C GLN A 77 -6.61 -9.41 -16.48
N ILE A 78 -6.15 -8.15 -16.44
CA ILE A 78 -4.97 -7.75 -15.68
C ILE A 78 -5.41 -7.55 -14.23
N LYS A 79 -4.94 -8.44 -13.34
CA LYS A 79 -5.29 -8.42 -11.91
C LYS A 79 -4.32 -7.55 -11.12
N GLU A 80 -4.76 -7.05 -9.96
CA GLU A 80 -3.92 -6.25 -9.07
C GLU A 80 -2.65 -6.99 -8.63
N THR A 81 -2.73 -8.31 -8.42
CA THR A 81 -1.54 -9.10 -8.11
C THR A 81 -0.44 -8.93 -9.16
N THR A 82 -0.82 -8.68 -10.42
CA THR A 82 0.09 -8.45 -11.54
C THR A 82 0.58 -7.02 -11.59
N TYR A 83 -0.30 -6.02 -11.51
CA TYR A 83 0.08 -4.62 -11.73
C TYR A 83 0.49 -3.85 -10.48
N GLY A 84 -0.03 -4.24 -9.32
CA GLY A 84 0.18 -3.53 -8.06
C GLY A 84 1.65 -3.36 -7.66
N PRO A 85 2.50 -4.41 -7.78
CA PRO A 85 3.93 -4.29 -7.52
C PRO A 85 4.64 -3.28 -8.43
N LEU A 86 4.26 -3.21 -9.72
CA LEU A 86 4.83 -2.27 -10.68
C LEU A 86 4.39 -0.84 -10.38
N LEU A 87 3.07 -0.62 -10.19
CA LEU A 87 2.54 0.70 -9.84
C LEU A 87 3.13 1.22 -8.53
N ARG A 88 3.36 0.34 -7.54
CA ARG A 88 4.04 0.73 -6.29
C ARG A 88 5.48 1.19 -6.52
N TYR A 89 6.23 0.53 -7.41
CA TYR A 89 7.57 0.98 -7.79
C TYR A 89 7.54 2.35 -8.48
N ILE A 90 6.65 2.51 -9.47
CA ILE A 90 6.44 3.77 -10.20
C ILE A 90 6.10 4.91 -9.24
N VAL A 91 5.19 4.66 -8.29
CA VAL A 91 4.85 5.58 -7.20
C VAL A 91 6.10 5.92 -6.39
N GLU A 92 6.85 4.94 -5.90
CA GLU A 92 8.05 5.14 -5.07
C GLU A 92 9.08 6.05 -5.75
N LYS A 93 9.19 5.95 -7.08
CA LYS A 93 10.09 6.77 -7.92
C LYS A 93 9.48 8.08 -8.41
N GLY A 94 8.18 8.31 -8.22
CA GLY A 94 7.50 9.54 -8.68
C GLY A 94 7.37 9.63 -10.20
N MET A 95 7.28 8.50 -10.89
CA MET A 95 7.28 8.39 -12.35
C MET A 95 5.88 8.65 -12.94
N VAL A 96 5.54 9.93 -13.13
CA VAL A 96 4.18 10.37 -13.46
C VAL A 96 3.71 9.93 -14.86
N GLU A 97 4.57 9.99 -15.88
CA GLU A 97 4.17 9.69 -17.26
C GLU A 97 4.00 8.19 -17.48
N GLU A 98 4.87 7.39 -16.89
CA GLU A 98 4.79 5.93 -16.89
C GLU A 98 3.54 5.47 -16.16
N PHE A 99 3.24 6.09 -15.00
CA PHE A 99 1.99 5.81 -14.29
C PHE A 99 0.77 6.01 -15.18
N LYS A 100 0.69 7.13 -15.91
CA LYS A 100 -0.41 7.41 -16.85
C LYS A 100 -0.50 6.38 -17.98
N SER A 101 0.64 5.93 -18.51
CA SER A 101 0.66 4.90 -19.55
C SER A 101 0.10 3.57 -19.04
N PHE A 102 0.63 3.07 -17.91
CA PHE A 102 0.19 1.81 -17.34
C PHE A 102 -1.25 1.85 -16.84
N SER A 103 -1.66 2.92 -16.17
CA SER A 103 -3.03 3.06 -15.65
C SER A 103 -4.07 3.00 -16.77
N LYS A 104 -3.79 3.63 -17.91
CA LYS A 104 -4.62 3.54 -19.11
C LYS A 104 -4.73 2.12 -19.63
N VAL A 105 -3.59 1.42 -19.82
CA VAL A 105 -3.61 0.04 -20.32
C VAL A 105 -4.37 -0.90 -19.36
N ILE A 106 -4.17 -0.75 -18.05
CA ILE A 106 -4.83 -1.56 -17.02
C ILE A 106 -6.34 -1.33 -17.01
N THR A 107 -6.77 -0.07 -17.00
CA THR A 107 -8.20 0.27 -16.92
C THR A 107 -8.95 -0.03 -18.22
N GLU A 108 -8.29 0.07 -19.37
CA GLU A 108 -8.87 -0.38 -20.65
C GLU A 108 -8.99 -1.90 -20.73
N ALA A 109 -8.02 -2.65 -20.20
CA ALA A 109 -8.06 -4.11 -20.14
C ALA A 109 -9.04 -4.65 -19.08
N ASN A 110 -9.23 -3.89 -18.00
CA ASN A 110 -10.10 -4.24 -16.88
C ASN A 110 -10.72 -2.96 -16.29
N PRO A 111 -11.90 -2.52 -16.77
CA PRO A 111 -12.57 -1.34 -16.25
C PRO A 111 -12.85 -1.41 -14.74
N GLY A 112 -13.04 -2.63 -14.20
CA GLY A 112 -13.22 -2.86 -12.78
C GLY A 112 -11.96 -2.63 -11.93
N ALA A 113 -10.79 -2.40 -12.53
CA ALA A 113 -9.58 -2.02 -11.81
C ALA A 113 -9.52 -0.52 -11.47
N SER A 114 -10.43 0.30 -12.00
CA SER A 114 -10.35 1.77 -11.95
C SER A 114 -10.24 2.31 -10.53
N TYR A 115 -11.03 1.81 -9.57
CA TYR A 115 -10.94 2.27 -8.17
C TYR A 115 -9.56 1.94 -7.56
N ARG A 116 -9.05 0.73 -7.82
CA ARG A 116 -7.78 0.29 -7.25
C ARG A 116 -6.59 0.99 -7.88
N VAL A 117 -6.67 1.32 -9.17
CA VAL A 117 -5.71 2.21 -9.83
C VAL A 117 -5.77 3.61 -9.20
N GLY A 118 -6.95 4.10 -8.82
CA GLY A 118 -7.12 5.34 -8.06
C GLY A 118 -6.36 5.40 -6.73
N TYR A 119 -6.26 4.27 -6.00
CA TYR A 119 -5.40 4.20 -4.81
C TYR A 119 -3.93 4.52 -5.14
N TYR A 120 -3.38 3.92 -6.19
CA TYR A 120 -2.00 4.19 -6.60
C TYR A 120 -1.82 5.60 -7.17
N GLU A 121 -2.83 6.15 -7.84
CA GLU A 121 -2.82 7.52 -8.34
C GLU A 121 -2.72 8.51 -7.18
N MET A 122 -3.54 8.35 -6.16
CA MET A 122 -3.49 9.19 -4.96
C MET A 122 -2.12 9.08 -4.27
N LEU A 123 -1.56 7.87 -4.12
CA LEU A 123 -0.22 7.68 -3.58
C LEU A 123 0.87 8.40 -4.40
N LEU A 124 0.79 8.37 -5.73
CA LEU A 124 1.72 9.08 -6.60
C LEU A 124 1.66 10.59 -6.34
N TRP A 125 0.47 11.18 -6.29
CA TRP A 125 0.32 12.62 -6.07
C TRP A 125 0.78 13.05 -4.68
N ILE A 126 0.51 12.23 -3.66
CA ILE A 126 1.06 12.38 -2.30
C ILE A 126 2.60 12.39 -2.35
N LYS A 127 3.19 11.42 -3.08
CA LYS A 127 4.65 11.25 -3.17
C LYS A 127 5.34 12.41 -3.88
N VAL A 128 4.80 12.89 -5.01
CA VAL A 128 5.38 14.03 -5.73
C VAL A 128 4.99 15.39 -5.14
N GLY A 129 4.11 15.40 -4.13
CA GLY A 129 3.69 16.62 -3.43
C GLY A 129 2.77 17.52 -4.25
N ASN A 130 1.97 16.97 -5.16
CA ASN A 130 1.07 17.76 -6.02
C ASN A 130 -0.27 18.00 -5.32
N GLU A 131 -0.32 19.05 -4.49
CA GLU A 131 -1.50 19.39 -3.68
C GLU A 131 -2.75 19.68 -4.52
N HIS A 132 -2.59 20.35 -5.67
CA HIS A 132 -3.71 20.63 -6.57
C HIS A 132 -4.36 19.34 -7.06
N LYS A 133 -3.57 18.35 -7.47
CA LYS A 133 -4.11 17.05 -7.93
C LYS A 133 -4.77 16.27 -6.80
N ILE A 134 -4.19 16.27 -5.60
CA ILE A 134 -4.79 15.60 -4.44
C ILE A 134 -6.16 16.21 -4.13
N GLN A 135 -6.26 17.55 -4.12
CA GLN A 135 -7.51 18.26 -3.88
C GLN A 135 -8.54 17.96 -4.97
N GLU A 136 -8.15 18.03 -6.24
CA GLU A 136 -9.00 17.70 -7.40
C GLU A 136 -9.60 16.29 -7.29
N LEU A 137 -8.80 15.29 -6.93
CA LEU A 137 -9.28 13.91 -6.73
C LEU A 137 -10.27 13.82 -5.56
N CYS A 138 -9.98 14.48 -4.44
CA CYS A 138 -10.88 14.50 -3.28
C CYS A 138 -12.17 15.30 -3.52
N ASP A 139 -12.15 16.27 -4.43
CA ASP A 139 -13.32 17.04 -4.85
C ASP A 139 -14.22 16.27 -5.81
N SER A 140 -13.64 15.34 -6.58
CA SER A 140 -14.37 14.53 -7.56
C SER A 140 -15.28 13.47 -6.91
N VAL A 141 -15.01 13.08 -5.66
CA VAL A 141 -15.77 12.06 -4.93
C VAL A 141 -16.87 12.68 -4.07
N GLY A 142 -18.04 12.02 -4.04
CA GLY A 142 -19.20 12.46 -3.26
C GLY A 142 -20.33 13.12 -4.06
N VAL A 143 -20.19 13.27 -5.39
CA VAL A 143 -21.22 13.87 -6.25
C VAL A 143 -22.28 12.87 -6.69
N ASP A 144 -21.95 11.58 -6.85
CA ASP A 144 -22.90 10.55 -7.24
C ASP A 144 -22.58 9.23 -6.54
N ASN A 145 -23.60 8.55 -6.00
CA ASN A 145 -23.58 7.34 -5.15
C ASN A 145 -22.96 6.07 -5.81
N VAL A 146 -22.21 6.24 -6.91
CA VAL A 146 -21.46 5.23 -7.68
C VAL A 146 -19.96 5.21 -7.25
N GLY A 147 -19.51 6.15 -6.42
CA GLY A 147 -18.09 6.37 -6.09
C GLY A 147 -17.56 5.77 -4.78
N GLY A 148 -18.24 4.79 -4.16
CA GLY A 148 -17.84 4.22 -2.86
C GLY A 148 -16.46 3.59 -2.88
N GLU A 149 -16.18 2.71 -3.85
CA GLU A 149 -14.90 2.00 -3.98
C GLU A 149 -13.73 2.94 -4.29
N LEU A 150 -13.98 3.99 -5.07
CA LEU A 150 -12.98 5.02 -5.39
C LEU A 150 -12.67 5.88 -4.17
N THR A 151 -13.71 6.30 -3.42
CA THR A 151 -13.57 7.03 -2.16
C THR A 151 -12.76 6.20 -1.15
N GLU A 152 -13.09 4.91 -1.01
CA GLU A 152 -12.35 3.96 -0.18
C GLU A 152 -10.88 3.86 -0.60
N SER A 153 -10.60 3.80 -1.91
CA SER A 153 -9.25 3.71 -2.45
C SER A 153 -8.42 4.96 -2.21
N TYR A 154 -9.00 6.16 -2.39
CA TYR A 154 -8.33 7.42 -2.05
C TYR A 154 -8.12 7.57 -0.55
N LEU A 155 -9.12 7.22 0.26
CA LEU A 155 -9.01 7.27 1.72
C LEU A 155 -7.89 6.36 2.23
N LEU A 156 -7.77 5.15 1.68
CA LEU A 156 -6.69 4.23 2.02
C LEU A 156 -5.31 4.85 1.75
N ALA A 157 -5.12 5.51 0.60
CA ALA A 157 -3.86 6.18 0.27
C ALA A 157 -3.57 7.36 1.21
N LEU A 158 -4.59 8.15 1.57
CA LEU A 158 -4.45 9.25 2.52
C LEU A 158 -4.11 8.77 3.93
N CYS A 159 -4.62 7.61 4.35
CA CYS A 159 -4.27 6.99 5.64
C CYS A 159 -2.77 6.62 5.74
N GLU A 160 -2.08 6.46 4.60
CA GLU A 160 -0.63 6.21 4.55
C GLU A 160 0.20 7.52 4.64
N SER A 161 -0.44 8.69 4.63
CA SER A 161 0.21 9.99 4.63
C SER A 161 -0.08 10.83 5.87
N ASP A 162 0.94 11.53 6.37
CA ASP A 162 0.82 12.38 7.56
C ASP A 162 0.53 13.85 7.24
N ARG A 163 0.52 14.19 5.95
CA ARG A 163 0.52 15.58 5.48
C ARG A 163 -0.87 16.09 5.12
N TYR A 164 -1.75 15.22 4.63
CA TYR A 164 -3.00 15.61 3.97
C TYR A 164 -4.22 15.34 4.85
N VAL A 165 -4.16 15.84 6.10
CA VAL A 165 -5.20 15.61 7.11
C VAL A 165 -6.53 16.28 6.73
N LYS A 166 -6.49 17.41 6.01
CA LYS A 166 -7.71 18.12 5.59
C LYS A 166 -8.51 17.29 4.58
N GLU A 167 -7.82 16.72 3.61
CA GLU A 167 -8.37 15.85 2.56
C GLU A 167 -8.83 14.52 3.16
N LEU A 168 -8.06 13.96 4.10
CA LEU A 168 -8.47 12.81 4.90
C LEU A 168 -9.82 13.07 5.59
N VAL A 169 -9.95 14.17 6.34
CA VAL A 169 -11.19 14.55 7.04
C VAL A 169 -12.35 14.77 6.06
N LYS A 170 -12.08 15.33 4.88
CA LYS A 170 -13.09 15.48 3.83
C LYS A 170 -13.65 14.13 3.39
N LEU A 171 -12.78 13.16 3.07
CA LEU A 171 -13.23 11.84 2.64
C LEU A 171 -13.92 11.05 3.76
N LEU A 172 -13.43 11.16 5.00
CA LEU A 172 -14.07 10.58 6.19
C LEU A 172 -15.50 11.11 6.42
N SER A 173 -15.79 12.31 5.95
CA SER A 173 -17.11 12.92 6.12
C SER A 173 -18.16 12.33 5.17
N VAL A 174 -17.74 11.81 4.02
CA VAL A 174 -18.63 11.31 2.96
C VAL A 174 -18.65 9.79 2.85
N ILE A 175 -17.65 9.09 3.37
CA ILE A 175 -17.59 7.63 3.28
C ILE A 175 -18.67 6.95 4.14
N ASP A 176 -19.31 5.94 3.57
CA ASP A 176 -20.15 4.99 4.30
C ASP A 176 -19.25 3.87 4.84
N VAL A 177 -18.83 4.00 6.11
CA VAL A 177 -17.93 3.04 6.76
C VAL A 177 -18.51 1.62 6.80
N THR A 178 -19.83 1.45 6.72
CA THR A 178 -20.48 0.13 6.73
C THR A 178 -20.34 -0.62 5.41
N LYS A 179 -19.94 0.09 4.35
CA LYS A 179 -19.72 -0.46 3.00
C LYS A 179 -18.25 -0.68 2.65
N VAL A 180 -17.33 -0.36 3.56
CA VAL A 180 -15.89 -0.57 3.33
C VAL A 180 -15.63 -2.05 3.11
N SER A 181 -14.94 -2.36 2.02
CA SER A 181 -14.83 -3.73 1.48
C SER A 181 -14.05 -4.71 2.36
N SER A 182 -13.16 -4.21 3.22
CA SER A 182 -12.21 -5.04 3.98
C SER A 182 -12.03 -4.59 5.43
N GLN A 183 -11.89 -5.58 6.33
CA GLN A 183 -11.52 -5.35 7.73
C GLN A 183 -10.13 -4.73 7.87
N ASP A 184 -9.20 -5.05 6.98
CA ASP A 184 -7.85 -4.46 6.99
C ASP A 184 -7.92 -2.96 6.67
N TYR A 185 -8.82 -2.58 5.76
CA TYR A 185 -9.00 -1.17 5.38
C TYR A 185 -9.68 -0.40 6.50
N LEU A 186 -10.71 -0.98 7.14
CA LEU A 186 -11.28 -0.43 8.37
C LEU A 186 -10.20 -0.25 9.45
N SER A 187 -9.31 -1.23 9.61
CA SER A 187 -8.21 -1.13 10.58
C SER A 187 -7.26 0.01 10.23
N ASN A 188 -6.88 0.17 8.96
CA ASN A 188 -6.05 1.30 8.51
C ASN A 188 -6.73 2.65 8.73
N ILE A 189 -8.05 2.75 8.49
CA ILE A 189 -8.83 3.95 8.79
C ILE A 189 -8.76 4.24 10.29
N PHE A 190 -9.07 3.27 11.16
CA PHE A 190 -9.03 3.48 12.61
C PHE A 190 -7.63 3.82 13.13
N LYS A 191 -6.57 3.22 12.57
CA LYS A 191 -5.18 3.59 12.86
C LYS A 191 -4.90 5.04 12.50
N SER A 192 -5.33 5.49 11.31
CA SER A 192 -5.19 6.88 10.88
C SER A 192 -6.01 7.85 11.76
N LEU A 193 -7.23 7.47 12.15
CA LEU A 193 -8.03 8.25 13.09
C LEU A 193 -7.34 8.42 14.44
N GLY A 194 -6.71 7.37 14.97
CA GLY A 194 -5.92 7.44 16.20
C GLY A 194 -4.71 8.34 16.03
N LYS A 195 -3.94 8.12 14.95
CA LYS A 195 -2.74 8.89 14.60
C LYS A 195 -2.97 10.39 14.51
N HIS A 196 -4.15 10.81 14.04
CA HIS A 196 -4.53 12.21 13.89
C HIS A 196 -5.52 12.69 14.95
N GLU A 197 -5.73 11.91 16.02
CA GLU A 197 -6.61 12.23 17.16
C GLU A 197 -8.05 12.60 16.74
N LEU A 198 -8.55 11.98 15.67
CA LEU A 198 -9.86 12.22 15.07
C LEU A 198 -10.98 11.45 15.81
N LYS A 199 -11.07 11.64 17.12
CA LYS A 199 -12.00 10.91 18.01
C LYS A 199 -13.45 10.97 17.55
N ILE A 200 -13.92 12.14 17.09
CA ILE A 200 -15.30 12.33 16.62
C ILE A 200 -15.66 11.35 15.49
N PHE A 201 -14.74 11.12 14.55
CA PHE A 201 -14.97 10.16 13.47
C PHE A 201 -14.92 8.72 13.96
N ALA A 202 -13.98 8.38 14.85
CA ALA A 202 -13.88 7.04 15.41
C ALA A 202 -15.17 6.64 16.14
N GLU A 203 -15.71 7.54 16.97
CA GLU A 203 -16.97 7.32 17.68
C GLU A 203 -18.16 7.18 16.72
N LYS A 204 -18.26 8.09 15.74
CA LYS A 204 -19.31 8.03 14.71
C LYS A 204 -19.29 6.69 13.97
N PHE A 205 -18.11 6.22 13.59
CA PHE A 205 -17.95 4.98 12.81
C PHE A 205 -18.23 3.73 13.63
N ILE A 206 -17.81 3.67 14.89
CA ILE A 206 -18.16 2.54 15.77
C ILE A 206 -19.67 2.42 15.94
N LEU A 207 -20.37 3.54 16.15
CA LEU A 207 -21.84 3.55 16.25
C LEU A 207 -22.49 3.05 14.96
N ALA A 208 -22.03 3.53 13.80
CA ALA A 208 -22.56 3.09 12.50
C ALA A 208 -22.33 1.58 12.26
N LEU A 209 -21.12 1.09 12.52
CA LEU A 209 -20.77 -0.33 12.39
C LEU A 209 -21.56 -1.21 13.34
N LYS A 210 -21.73 -0.78 14.61
CA LYS A 210 -22.56 -1.48 15.58
C LYS A 210 -24.03 -1.55 15.13
N ALA A 211 -24.59 -0.45 14.65
CA ALA A 211 -25.95 -0.41 14.13
C ALA A 211 -26.15 -1.31 12.89
N SER A 212 -25.10 -1.52 12.10
CA SER A 212 -25.11 -2.42 10.93
C SER A 212 -25.00 -3.91 11.29
N GLY A 213 -24.81 -4.26 12.57
CA GLY A 213 -24.66 -5.64 13.02
C GLY A 213 -23.23 -6.21 12.89
N THR A 214 -22.21 -5.34 12.85
CA THR A 214 -20.81 -5.78 12.92
C THR A 214 -20.54 -6.48 14.24
N SER A 215 -19.82 -7.61 14.20
CA SER A 215 -19.56 -8.43 15.40
C SER A 215 -18.73 -7.69 16.46
N GLU A 216 -18.94 -8.03 17.73
CA GLU A 216 -18.21 -7.43 18.84
C GLU A 216 -16.70 -7.63 18.74
N GLU A 217 -16.24 -8.79 18.25
CA GLU A 217 -14.82 -9.06 17.96
C GLU A 217 -14.22 -8.05 16.99
N LYS A 218 -14.91 -7.76 15.88
CA LYS A 218 -14.45 -6.78 14.89
C LYS A 218 -14.47 -5.36 15.46
N LEU A 219 -15.52 -4.99 16.20
CA LEU A 219 -15.60 -3.69 16.85
C LEU A 219 -14.46 -3.51 17.87
N SER A 220 -14.17 -4.53 18.67
CA SER A 220 -13.04 -4.52 19.62
C SER A 220 -11.70 -4.32 18.91
N HIS A 221 -11.46 -5.04 17.81
CA HIS A 221 -10.24 -4.88 17.00
C HIS A 221 -10.08 -3.46 16.46
N LEU A 222 -11.17 -2.80 16.05
CA LEU A 222 -11.15 -1.43 15.55
C LEU A 222 -10.89 -0.41 16.65
N LEU A 223 -11.52 -0.57 17.83
CA LEU A 223 -11.23 0.26 19.01
C LEU A 223 -9.75 0.19 19.38
N TYR A 224 -9.19 -1.02 19.40
CA TYR A 224 -7.77 -1.24 19.63
C TYR A 224 -6.89 -0.59 18.55
N SER A 225 -7.25 -0.75 17.26
CA SER A 225 -6.51 -0.15 16.14
C SER A 225 -6.42 1.38 16.28
N TYR A 226 -7.49 2.01 16.77
CA TYR A 226 -7.52 3.43 17.07
C TYR A 226 -6.64 3.80 18.27
N THR A 227 -6.86 3.19 19.44
CA THR A 227 -6.17 3.60 20.68
C THR A 227 -4.67 3.34 20.64
N SER A 228 -4.24 2.23 20.04
CA SER A 228 -2.82 1.90 19.86
C SER A 228 -2.09 2.83 18.89
N SER A 229 -2.81 3.61 18.09
CA SER A 229 -2.23 4.53 17.10
C SER A 229 -2.20 5.98 17.57
N ILE A 230 -2.71 6.29 18.77
CA ILE A 230 -2.68 7.66 19.31
C ILE A 230 -1.22 8.05 19.61
N PRO A 231 -0.69 9.14 19.01
CA PRO A 231 0.70 9.53 19.22
C PRO A 231 0.97 9.90 20.68
N ALA A 232 2.17 9.55 21.17
CA ALA A 232 2.68 9.96 22.49
C ALA A 232 1.84 9.51 23.71
N LEU A 233 0.83 8.66 23.51
CA LEU A 233 0.06 8.08 24.61
C LEU A 233 0.89 6.94 25.25
N ALA A 234 1.05 6.97 26.57
CA ALA A 234 1.70 5.87 27.27
C ALA A 234 0.86 4.59 27.10
N VAL A 235 1.51 3.42 27.17
CA VAL A 235 0.84 2.12 26.99
C VAL A 235 -0.34 1.96 27.93
N ASP A 236 -0.16 2.31 29.21
CA ASP A 236 -1.21 2.22 30.23
C ASP A 236 -2.36 3.20 29.96
N ASP A 237 -2.05 4.40 29.45
CA ASP A 237 -3.06 5.39 29.08
C ASP A 237 -3.87 4.93 27.84
N ALA A 238 -3.22 4.28 26.87
CA ALA A 238 -3.87 3.70 25.69
C ALA A 238 -4.80 2.54 26.06
N ILE A 239 -4.37 1.69 27.01
CA ILE A 239 -5.21 0.62 27.57
C ILE A 239 -6.42 1.24 28.27
N SER A 240 -6.22 2.24 29.14
CA SER A 240 -7.31 2.92 29.84
C SER A 240 -8.30 3.58 28.89
N GLU A 241 -7.83 4.23 27.83
CA GLU A 241 -8.71 4.82 26.81
C GLU A 241 -9.48 3.74 26.05
N CYS A 242 -8.86 2.60 25.76
CA CYS A 242 -9.51 1.46 25.11
C CYS A 242 -10.65 0.91 25.98
N GLU A 243 -10.41 0.72 27.28
CA GLU A 243 -11.41 0.27 28.25
C GLU A 243 -12.59 1.23 28.34
N LYS A 244 -12.33 2.54 28.39
CA LYS A 244 -13.38 3.58 28.38
C LYS A 244 -14.25 3.52 27.12
N LEU A 245 -13.64 3.30 25.96
CA LEU A 245 -14.39 3.19 24.69
C LEU A 245 -15.21 1.90 24.65
N HIS A 246 -14.66 0.80 25.14
CA HIS A 246 -15.37 -0.48 25.29
C HIS A 246 -16.62 -0.33 26.17
N GLU A 247 -16.49 0.33 27.32
CA GLU A 247 -17.62 0.64 28.21
C GLU A 247 -18.63 1.56 27.53
N LYS A 248 -18.17 2.68 26.97
CA LYS A 248 -19.00 3.68 26.30
C LYS A 248 -19.87 3.09 25.19
N PHE A 249 -19.31 2.18 24.40
CA PHE A 249 -20.02 1.58 23.27
C PHE A 249 -20.66 0.24 23.60
N HIS A 250 -20.59 -0.25 24.85
CA HIS A 250 -21.07 -1.58 25.24
C HIS A 250 -20.60 -2.65 24.24
N VAL A 251 -19.30 -2.70 23.99
CA VAL A 251 -18.63 -3.72 23.16
C VAL A 251 -17.81 -4.58 24.11
N SER A 252 -17.98 -5.89 24.08
CA SER A 252 -17.17 -6.76 24.93
C SER A 252 -15.69 -6.66 24.54
N PRO A 253 -14.78 -6.44 25.50
CA PRO A 253 -13.34 -6.58 25.24
C PRO A 253 -13.05 -8.00 24.76
N LEU A 254 -12.10 -8.15 23.83
CA LEU A 254 -11.52 -9.46 23.56
C LEU A 254 -10.95 -10.01 24.87
N SER A 255 -11.52 -11.12 25.37
CA SER A 255 -11.22 -11.68 26.69
C SER A 255 -9.71 -11.81 26.91
N LEU A 256 -9.16 -11.04 27.86
CA LEU A 256 -7.76 -11.04 28.35
C LEU A 256 -6.63 -10.86 27.30
N SER A 257 -6.92 -10.90 26.00
CA SER A 257 -5.90 -10.78 24.94
C SER A 257 -5.62 -9.35 24.52
N CYS A 258 -6.40 -8.36 24.94
CA CYS A 258 -6.13 -6.95 24.59
C CYS A 258 -4.73 -6.54 25.08
N GLY A 259 -4.37 -6.83 26.34
CA GLY A 259 -3.02 -6.55 26.88
C GLY A 259 -1.91 -7.43 26.30
N GLU A 260 -2.18 -8.69 25.96
CA GLU A 260 -1.18 -9.59 25.33
C GLU A 260 -0.94 -9.25 23.86
N HIS A 261 -1.98 -8.85 23.13
CA HIS A 261 -1.92 -8.39 21.74
C HIS A 261 -1.29 -7.00 21.66
N PHE A 262 -1.66 -6.08 22.58
CA PHE A 262 -0.99 -4.79 22.75
C PHE A 262 0.50 -4.99 23.01
N ASN A 263 0.88 -5.88 23.94
CA ASN A 263 2.28 -6.21 24.17
C ASN A 263 2.94 -6.83 22.95
N LYS A 264 2.29 -7.77 22.24
CA LYS A 264 2.88 -8.44 21.08
C LYS A 264 3.10 -7.49 19.89
N GLU A 265 2.15 -6.59 19.63
CA GLU A 265 2.26 -5.61 18.55
C GLU A 265 3.23 -4.48 18.92
N LEU A 266 3.27 -4.05 20.19
CA LEU A 266 4.25 -3.10 20.70
C LEU A 266 5.68 -3.67 20.67
N GLN A 267 5.87 -4.95 21.04
CA GLN A 267 7.13 -5.66 20.86
C GLN A 267 7.52 -5.78 19.39
N THR A 268 6.55 -5.96 18.49
CA THR A 268 6.79 -5.98 17.03
C THR A 268 7.19 -4.59 16.50
N MET A 269 6.56 -3.51 16.98
CA MET A 269 6.89 -2.13 16.63
C MET A 269 8.26 -1.72 17.15
N LEU A 270 8.60 -2.06 18.41
CA LEU A 270 9.91 -1.82 19.01
C LEU A 270 11.02 -2.60 18.28
N SER A 271 10.75 -3.84 17.87
CA SER A 271 11.71 -4.65 17.08
C SER A 271 11.96 -4.04 15.70
N LYS A 272 10.92 -3.56 15.01
CA LYS A 272 11.07 -2.86 13.71
C LYS A 272 11.80 -1.52 13.84
N ALA A 273 11.55 -0.78 14.92
CA ALA A 273 12.25 0.48 15.20
C ALA A 273 13.73 0.26 15.52
N SER A 274 14.07 -0.82 16.25
CA SER A 274 15.47 -1.19 16.52
C SER A 274 16.21 -1.63 15.25
N GLU A 275 15.55 -2.37 14.36
CA GLU A 275 16.10 -2.75 13.05
C GLU A 275 16.33 -1.56 12.11
N ALA A 276 15.42 -0.58 12.12
CA ALA A 276 15.56 0.67 11.36
C ALA A 276 16.71 1.55 11.91
N SER A 277 16.86 1.60 13.23
CA SER A 277 17.97 2.28 13.91
C SER A 277 19.32 1.61 13.64
N ALA A 278 19.38 0.27 13.65
CA ALA A 278 20.60 -0.48 13.35
C ALA A 278 21.06 -0.34 11.88
N LYS A 279 20.12 -0.19 10.95
CA LYS A 279 20.42 0.06 9.53
C LYS A 279 20.93 1.48 9.27
N THR A 280 20.49 2.46 10.05
CA THR A 280 20.96 3.84 9.95
C THR A 280 22.33 4.04 10.61
N HIS A 281 22.64 3.34 11.71
CA HIS A 281 24.00 3.34 12.29
C HIS A 281 25.05 2.70 11.37
N LYS A 282 24.74 1.56 10.73
CA LYS A 282 25.67 0.92 9.78
C LYS A 282 25.96 1.75 8.51
N ALA A 283 25.08 2.69 8.15
CA ALA A 283 25.31 3.61 7.04
C ALA A 283 26.16 4.83 7.43
N GLY A 284 26.26 5.15 8.73
CA GLY A 284 27.06 6.28 9.24
C GLY A 284 28.53 5.95 9.47
N ASP A 285 28.87 4.69 9.75
CA ASP A 285 30.22 4.29 10.15
C ASP A 285 31.18 3.98 8.97
N SER A 286 30.75 4.13 7.71
CA SER A 286 31.60 3.83 6.55
C SER A 286 32.27 5.03 5.88
N VAL A 287 32.23 6.23 6.47
CA VAL A 287 32.89 7.41 5.90
C VAL A 287 33.76 8.09 6.94
N CYS A 288 35.05 7.71 6.95
CA CYS A 288 36.24 8.58 7.08
C CYS A 288 37.45 7.79 7.64
N THR A 289 38.34 7.36 6.76
CA THR A 289 39.78 7.28 7.09
C THR A 289 40.51 8.31 6.23
N PRO A 290 41.12 9.36 6.83
CA PRO A 290 41.99 10.25 6.08
C PRO A 290 43.35 9.59 5.92
N HIS A 291 43.75 9.34 4.67
CA HIS A 291 45.14 9.02 4.33
C HIS A 291 46.03 10.21 4.70
N SER A 292 46.91 10.00 5.68
CA SER A 292 48.02 10.89 6.00
C SER A 292 49.06 10.82 4.88
N ALA A 293 49.16 11.92 4.11
CA ALA A 293 50.31 12.18 3.26
C ALA A 293 51.42 12.81 4.11
N SER A 294 52.59 12.16 4.14
CA SER A 294 53.82 12.71 4.73
C SER A 294 54.45 13.75 3.81
N PRO A 295 54.99 14.87 4.31
CA PRO A 295 55.89 15.72 3.53
C PRO A 295 57.36 15.30 3.72
N ARG A 296 58.17 15.70 2.74
CA ARG A 296 59.63 15.52 2.55
C ARG A 296 60.49 15.30 3.80
#